data_AF-A0A536DLW5-F1
#
_entry.id   AF-A0A536DLW5-F1
#
_cell.length_a   1.000
_cell.length_b   1.000
_cell.length_c   1.000
_cell.angle_alpha   90.00
_cell.angle_beta   90.00
_cell.angle_gamma   90.00
#
_symmetry.space_group_name_H-M   'P 1'
#
loop_
_entity.id
_entity.type
_entity.pdbx_description
1 polymer ?
#
loop_
_entity_poly.entity_id
_entity_poly.type
_entity_poly.pdbx_seq_one_letter_code
_entity_poly.pdbx_strand_id
1 'polypeptide(L)' 'MPSSRSLKVGDRAPLFNLPSSTGQPVNLSENLSRGPVVLAWYLFDFGRV' A
#
# COMPACT_ATOMS: atom_id res chain seq x y z
N MET A 1 -6.93 -20.98 5.28
CA MET A 1 -7.10 -20.67 3.85
C MET A 1 -6.49 -19.29 3.59
N PRO A 2 -5.23 -19.16 3.12
CA PRO A 2 -4.87 -17.95 2.38
C PRO A 2 -5.75 -17.92 1.12
N SER A 3 -6.54 -16.87 0.99
CA SER A 3 -7.44 -16.64 -0.14
C SER A 3 -6.65 -16.39 -1.42
N SER A 4 -7.17 -16.96 -2.50
CA SER A 4 -6.57 -17.21 -3.81
C SER A 4 -6.56 -15.98 -4.75
N ARG A 5 -5.39 -15.38 -4.99
CA ARG A 5 -4.89 -14.96 -6.33
C ARG A 5 -3.61 -14.17 -6.18
N SER A 6 -2.57 -14.57 -6.92
CA SER A 6 -1.51 -13.64 -7.28
C SER A 6 -2.14 -12.49 -8.06
N LEU A 7 -1.84 -11.25 -7.68
CA LEU A 7 -2.20 -10.09 -8.49
C LEU A 7 -1.48 -10.19 -9.84
N LYS A 8 -2.19 -9.83 -10.91
CA LYS A 8 -1.61 -9.70 -12.26
C LYS A 8 -1.86 -8.30 -12.80
N VAL A 9 -1.11 -7.92 -13.83
CA VAL A 9 -1.30 -6.65 -14.54
C VAL A 9 -2.75 -6.55 -15.04
N GLY A 10 -3.36 -5.38 -14.82
CA GLY A 10 -4.75 -5.10 -15.15
C GLY A 10 -5.74 -5.42 -14.01
N ASP A 11 -5.34 -6.16 -12.99
CA ASP A 11 -6.18 -6.33 -11.79
C ASP A 11 -6.27 -5.02 -11.02
N ARG A 12 -7.43 -4.79 -10.40
CA ARG A 12 -7.59 -3.68 -9.45
C ARG A 12 -6.77 -3.98 -8.19
N ALA A 13 -5.88 -3.06 -7.82
CA ALA A 13 -5.11 -3.16 -6.60
C ALA A 13 -6.04 -3.25 -5.37
N PRO A 14 -5.79 -4.18 -4.42
CA PRO A 14 -6.54 -4.25 -3.17
C PRO A 14 -6.38 -2.95 -2.37
N LEU A 15 -7.50 -2.39 -1.92
CA LEU A 15 -7.47 -1.20 -1.07
C LEU A 15 -6.88 -1.55 0.30
N PHE A 16 -6.05 -0.65 0.82
CA PHE A 16 -5.50 -0.75 2.16
C PHE A 16 -5.53 0.61 2.86
N ASN A 17 -5.47 0.54 4.18
CA ASN A 17 -5.18 1.66 5.05
C ASN A 17 -4.05 1.23 6.00
N LEU A 18 -2.91 1.91 5.94
CA LEU A 18 -1.70 1.55 6.70
C LEU A 18 -1.25 2.72 7.57
N PRO A 19 -0.69 2.47 8.77
CA PRO A 19 -0.03 3.53 9.53
C PRO A 19 1.22 4.03 8.77
N SER A 20 1.52 5.33 8.88
CA SER A 20 2.81 5.86 8.42
C SER A 20 3.79 6.07 9.58
N SER A 21 5.05 6.32 9.23
CA SER A 21 6.08 6.76 10.17
C SER A 21 5.87 8.19 10.67
N THR A 22 5.14 9.05 9.94
CA THR A 22 4.87 10.44 10.30
C THR A 22 3.56 10.64 11.08
N GLY A 23 2.89 9.55 11.45
CA GLY A 23 1.66 9.56 12.25
C GLY A 23 0.37 9.79 11.45
N GLN A 24 0.45 10.11 10.16
CA GLN A 24 -0.72 10.23 9.29
C GLN A 24 -0.99 8.93 8.53
N PRO A 25 -2.16 8.29 8.67
CA PRO A 25 -2.47 7.06 7.93
C PRO A 25 -2.37 7.23 6.41
N VAL A 26 -1.97 6.17 5.71
CA VAL A 26 -1.88 6.10 4.26
C VAL A 26 -3.03 5.24 3.74
N ASN A 27 -3.98 5.89 3.07
CA ASN A 27 -5.09 5.24 2.39
C ASN A 27 -4.84 5.17 0.88
N LEU A 28 -4.90 3.96 0.30
CA LEU A 28 -4.66 3.79 -1.14
C LEU A 28 -5.70 4.52 -2.01
N SER A 29 -6.98 4.53 -1.62
CA SER A 29 -8.02 5.14 -2.45
C SER A 29 -7.87 6.67 -2.54
N GLU A 30 -7.47 7.32 -1.46
CA GLU A 30 -7.21 8.75 -1.41
C GLU A 30 -5.96 9.13 -2.21
N ASN A 31 -4.93 8.28 -2.22
CA ASN A 31 -3.75 8.54 -3.05
C ASN A 31 -4.08 8.37 -4.54
N LEU A 32 -4.85 7.34 -4.90
CA LEU A 32 -5.30 7.10 -6.28
C LEU A 32 -6.22 8.20 -6.81
N SER A 33 -7.02 8.86 -5.95
CA SER A 33 -7.86 9.99 -6.39
C SER A 33 -7.05 11.24 -6.77
N ARG A 34 -5.80 11.33 -6.30
CA ARG A 34 -4.86 12.42 -6.63
C ARG A 34 -3.98 12.11 -7.84
N GLY A 35 -3.88 10.83 -8.25
CA GLY A 35 -3.11 10.42 -9.41
C GLY A 35 -2.52 9.02 -9.29
N PRO A 36 -1.62 8.64 -10.22
CA PRO A 36 -0.93 7.36 -10.19
C PRO A 36 -0.10 7.17 -8.91
N VAL A 37 -0.04 5.94 -8.41
CA VAL A 37 0.70 5.57 -7.20
C VAL A 37 1.71 4.48 -7.53
N VAL A 38 2.94 4.64 -7.04
CA VAL A 38 3.98 3.60 -7.05
C VAL A 38 4.04 2.98 -5.66
N LEU A 39 3.95 1.65 -5.59
CA LEU A 39 4.15 0.89 -4.35
C LEU A 39 5.50 0.19 -4.40
N ALA A 40 6.28 0.36 -3.33
CA ALA A 40 7.55 -0.32 -3.14
C ALA A 40 7.53 -1.02 -1.78
N TRP A 41 8.04 -2.25 -1.74
CA TRP A 41 8.15 -3.04 -0.53
C TRP A 41 9.61 -3.18 -0.15
N TYR A 42 9.87 -3.11 1.14
CA TYR A 42 11.19 -3.33 1.73
C TYR A 42 11.04 -4.28 2.92
N LEU A 43 12.14 -4.93 3.31
CA LEU A 43 12.14 -5.92 4.40
C LEU A 43 12.25 -5.27 5.78
N PHE A 44 13.04 -4.20 5.92
CA PHE A 44 13.29 -3.54 7.19
C PHE A 44 13.18 -2.02 7.07
N ASP A 45 12.47 -1.41 8.03
CA ASP A 45 12.47 0.04 8.29
C ASP A 45 13.31 0.29 9.54
N PHE A 46 14.29 1.17 9.45
CA PHE A 46 15.09 1.62 10.60
C PHE A 46 14.68 3.03 11.07
N GLY A 47 13.58 3.58 10.55
CA GLY A 47 13.12 4.95 10.78
C GLY A 47 12.41 5.21 12.12
N ARG A 48 12.38 4.25 13.06
CA ARG A 48 11.88 4.46 14.42
C ARG A 48 13.02 4.26 15.42
N VAL A 49 13.53 5.37 15.95
CA VAL A 49 14.30 5.46 17.21
C VAL A 49 13.45 6.17 18.26
#